data_AF-A0A0G1QYA9-F1
#
_entry.id   AF-A0A0G1QYA9-F1
#
_cell.length_a   1.000
_cell.length_b   1.000
_cell.length_c   1.000
_cell.angle_alpha   90.00
_cell.angle_beta   90.00
_cell.angle_gamma   90.00
#
_symmetry.space_group_name_H-M   'P 1'
#
loop_
_entity.id
_entity.type
_entity.pdbx_description
1 polymer ?
#
loop_
_entity_poly.entity_id
_entity_poly.type
_entity_poly.pdbx_seq_one_letter_code
_entity_poly.pdbx_strand_id
1 'polypeptide(L)'
;MEKQVKPLKYKSLNGLSEKQLAEHHDVLYAGYVKKVNEINGKLQGVDLGAPNATHSDLRELKLEETFALNGVKLHEGYFDNLGGGGGEPTGEIAEMIKQDFGSIARWREEFKALGICARGWVVLAYDWDEKILCNILCDAHNQGGVWNCSALLILDVYEHAYFLDYATGRKAYIETFMKNMDWAFVNDLIKKMRIVEHRKS
;
A
#
# COMPACT_ATOMS: atom_id res chain seq x y z
N MET A 1 16.41 13.87 7.40
CA MET A 1 16.20 14.36 6.02
C MET A 1 14.71 14.54 5.82
N GLU A 2 14.28 15.71 5.36
CA GLU A 2 12.87 16.01 5.11
C GLU A 2 12.34 15.13 3.97
N LYS A 3 11.17 14.49 4.15
CA LYS A 3 10.53 13.70 3.09
C LYS A 3 9.96 14.63 2.02
N GLN A 4 10.09 14.23 0.77
CA GLN A 4 9.56 14.94 -0.38
C GLN A 4 8.49 14.09 -1.05
N VAL A 5 7.53 14.76 -1.68
CA VAL A 5 6.50 14.09 -2.49
C VAL A 5 7.19 13.43 -3.69
N LYS A 6 7.01 12.12 -3.83
CA LYS A 6 7.50 11.38 -4.99
C LYS A 6 6.65 11.77 -6.21
N PRO A 7 7.24 12.02 -7.40
CA PRO A 7 6.46 12.37 -8.58
C PRO A 7 5.64 11.17 -9.09
N LEU A 8 4.44 11.45 -9.59
CA LEU A 8 3.57 10.45 -10.23
C LEU A 8 4.06 10.15 -11.65
N LYS A 9 4.06 8.86 -12.03
CA LYS A 9 4.56 8.37 -13.34
C LYS A 9 3.62 8.69 -14.51
N TYR A 10 2.37 9.03 -14.23
CA TYR A 10 1.28 9.13 -15.20
C TYR A 10 0.29 10.23 -14.77
N LYS A 11 -0.49 10.75 -15.72
CA LYS A 11 -1.55 11.72 -15.42
C LYS A 11 -2.93 11.09 -15.32
N SER A 12 -3.19 10.05 -16.10
CA SER A 12 -4.42 9.25 -16.10
C SER A 12 -4.08 7.80 -16.39
N LEU A 13 -5.01 6.90 -16.07
CA LEU A 13 -4.93 5.47 -16.40
C LEU A 13 -6.26 4.99 -16.96
N ASN A 14 -6.30 3.78 -17.50
CA ASN A 14 -7.56 3.22 -18.02
C ASN A 14 -8.56 3.05 -16.88
N GLY A 15 -9.60 3.88 -16.84
CA GLY A 15 -10.62 3.89 -15.78
C GLY A 15 -10.25 4.73 -14.55
N LEU A 16 -9.09 5.40 -14.51
CA LEU A 16 -8.77 6.36 -13.45
C LEU A 16 -8.48 7.72 -14.09
N SER A 17 -9.36 8.69 -13.82
CA SER A 17 -9.28 10.02 -14.41
C SER A 17 -8.10 10.81 -13.84
N GLU A 18 -7.66 11.83 -14.58
CA GLU A 18 -6.64 12.76 -14.10
C GLU A 18 -7.10 13.47 -12.82
N LYS A 19 -8.38 13.81 -12.72
CA LYS A 19 -8.94 14.43 -11.52
C LYS A 19 -8.85 13.49 -10.31
N GLN A 20 -9.24 12.22 -10.47
CA GLN A 20 -9.16 11.23 -9.39
C GLN A 20 -7.71 11.04 -8.91
N LEU A 21 -6.77 10.94 -9.84
CA LEU A 21 -5.35 10.74 -9.50
C LEU A 21 -4.70 11.99 -8.90
N ALA A 22 -5.02 13.19 -9.40
CA ALA A 22 -4.49 14.44 -8.86
C ALA A 22 -4.96 14.67 -7.42
N GLU A 23 -6.24 14.47 -7.11
CA GLU A 23 -6.75 14.59 -5.73
C GLU A 23 -6.12 13.54 -4.80
N HIS A 24 -5.93 12.31 -5.27
CA HIS A 24 -5.34 11.23 -4.48
C HIS A 24 -3.84 11.45 -4.23
N HIS A 25 -3.09 11.88 -5.25
CA HIS A 25 -1.64 12.05 -5.19
C HIS A 25 -1.22 13.43 -4.67
N ASP A 26 -1.67 14.50 -5.32
CA ASP A 26 -1.17 15.86 -5.10
C ASP A 26 -1.75 16.50 -3.83
N VAL A 27 -2.88 15.99 -3.34
CA VAL A 27 -3.53 16.48 -2.12
C VAL A 27 -3.38 15.49 -0.97
N LEU A 28 -3.92 14.28 -1.09
CA LEU A 28 -3.97 13.33 0.04
C LEU A 28 -2.60 12.76 0.39
N TYR A 29 -1.90 12.16 -0.59
CA TYR A 29 -0.53 11.66 -0.38
C TYR A 29 0.44 12.77 0.04
N ALA A 30 0.42 13.91 -0.64
CA ALA A 30 1.23 15.07 -0.26
C ALA A 30 0.95 15.56 1.17
N GLY A 31 -0.32 15.48 1.61
CA GLY A 31 -0.74 15.74 2.99
C GLY A 31 -0.05 14.81 4.00
N TYR A 32 0.02 13.50 3.73
CA TYR A 32 0.73 12.56 4.59
C TYR A 32 2.23 12.87 4.65
N VAL A 33 2.87 13.18 3.52
CA VAL A 33 4.29 13.56 3.48
C VAL A 33 4.56 14.78 4.38
N LYS A 34 3.73 15.82 4.25
CA LYS A 34 3.81 17.03 5.10
C LYS A 34 3.65 16.68 6.58
N LYS A 35 2.70 15.81 6.92
CA LYS A 35 2.44 15.41 8.31
C LYS A 35 3.56 14.58 8.91
N VAL A 36 4.20 13.69 8.15
CA VAL A 36 5.40 12.98 8.63
C VAL A 36 6.51 13.97 8.98
N ASN A 37 6.76 14.99 8.14
CA ASN A 37 7.78 16.01 8.42
C ASN A 37 7.43 16.84 9.67
N GLU A 38 6.16 17.25 9.80
CA GLU A 38 5.67 17.98 10.98
C GLU A 38 5.84 17.17 12.27
N ILE A 39 5.45 15.89 12.26
CA ILE A 39 5.57 14.99 13.42
C ILE A 39 7.04 14.80 13.79
N ASN A 40 7.91 14.54 12.81
CA ASN A 40 9.35 14.41 13.04
C ASN A 40 9.96 15.66 13.66
N GLY A 41 9.52 16.86 13.23
CA GLY A 41 9.96 18.12 13.83
C GLY A 41 9.51 18.25 15.29
N LYS A 42 8.23 17.94 15.58
CA LYS A 42 7.68 18.00 16.95
C LYS A 42 8.35 16.99 17.89
N LEU A 43 8.65 15.79 17.40
CA LEU A 43 9.34 14.75 18.18
C LEU A 43 10.74 15.17 18.65
N GLN A 44 11.41 16.14 18.01
CA GLN A 44 12.73 16.60 18.46
C GLN A 44 12.69 17.38 19.78
N GLY A 45 11.56 18.01 20.10
CA GLY A 45 11.39 18.83 21.30
C GLY A 45 10.27 18.36 22.22
N VAL A 46 9.74 17.15 22.01
CA VAL A 46 8.64 16.61 22.82
C VAL A 46 9.12 16.34 24.25
N ASP A 47 8.25 16.62 25.23
CA ASP A 47 8.54 16.30 26.63
C ASP A 47 8.60 14.78 26.85
N LEU A 48 9.73 14.30 27.36
CA LEU A 48 9.96 12.90 27.71
C LEU A 48 9.80 12.62 29.21
N GLY A 49 9.59 13.66 30.03
CA GLY A 49 9.49 13.59 31.49
C GLY A 49 8.11 13.21 32.02
N ALA A 50 7.06 13.34 31.21
CA ALA A 50 5.68 13.03 31.60
C ALA A 50 4.99 11.98 30.68
N PRO A 51 5.58 10.79 30.47
CA PRO A 51 4.95 9.77 29.63
C PRO A 51 3.68 9.21 30.30
N ASN A 52 2.65 8.98 29.50
CA ASN A 52 1.41 8.38 29.99
C ASN A 52 0.68 7.62 28.88
N ALA A 53 0.14 6.44 29.23
CA ALA A 53 -0.49 5.51 28.31
C ALA A 53 -1.93 5.89 27.90
N THR A 54 -2.61 6.75 28.65
CA THR A 54 -3.91 7.30 28.27
C THR A 54 -3.72 8.51 27.38
N HIS A 55 -2.83 9.44 27.78
CA HIS A 55 -2.54 10.64 27.01
C HIS A 55 -1.19 11.25 27.39
N SER A 56 -0.34 11.51 26.40
CA SER A 56 0.85 12.37 26.50
C SER A 56 1.23 12.84 25.10
N ASP A 57 1.87 13.99 24.96
CA ASP A 57 2.30 14.49 23.63
C ASP A 57 3.16 13.49 22.88
N LEU A 58 4.05 12.78 23.60
CA LEU A 58 4.85 11.70 23.04
C LEU A 58 3.97 10.57 22.50
N ARG A 59 2.97 10.13 23.28
CA ARG A 59 2.04 9.07 22.84
C ARG A 59 1.30 9.48 21.58
N GLU A 60 0.67 10.66 21.58
CA GLU A 60 -0.12 11.10 20.43
C GLU A 60 0.75 11.23 19.18
N LEU A 61 1.94 11.84 19.30
CA LEU A 61 2.88 11.95 18.17
C LEU A 61 3.32 10.57 17.65
N LYS A 62 3.60 9.61 18.51
CA LYS A 62 4.02 8.25 18.09
C LYS A 62 2.88 7.44 17.48
N LEU A 63 1.64 7.63 17.92
CA LEU A 63 0.47 7.03 17.27
C LEU A 63 0.27 7.61 15.87
N GLU A 64 0.25 8.94 15.74
CA GLU A 64 0.06 9.60 14.46
C GLU A 64 1.24 9.43 13.50
N GLU A 65 2.46 9.23 14.03
CA GLU A 65 3.63 8.89 13.22
C GLU A 65 3.38 7.60 12.42
N THR A 66 2.80 6.57 13.05
CA THR A 66 2.50 5.31 12.33
C THR A 66 1.47 5.52 11.23
N PHE A 67 0.43 6.31 11.50
CA PHE A 67 -0.63 6.62 10.53
C PHE A 67 -0.07 7.40 9.34
N ALA A 68 0.67 8.48 9.59
CA ALA A 68 1.24 9.33 8.55
C ALA A 68 2.33 8.60 7.75
N LEU A 69 3.22 7.86 8.43
CA LEU A 69 4.32 7.15 7.76
C LEU A 69 3.81 5.99 6.90
N ASN A 70 2.85 5.20 7.40
CA ASN A 70 2.24 4.18 6.57
C ASN A 70 1.38 4.79 5.47
N GLY A 71 0.71 5.91 5.71
CA GLY A 71 0.04 6.69 4.66
C GLY A 71 0.99 7.01 3.51
N VAL A 72 2.21 7.49 3.79
CA VAL A 72 3.26 7.69 2.77
C VAL A 72 3.64 6.38 2.08
N LYS A 73 4.02 5.35 2.83
CA LYS A 73 4.55 4.09 2.27
C LYS A 73 3.51 3.35 1.41
N LEU A 74 2.27 3.28 1.87
CA LEU A 74 1.19 2.57 1.18
C LEU A 74 0.79 3.30 -0.11
N HIS A 75 0.71 4.64 -0.09
CA HIS A 75 0.41 5.41 -1.30
C HIS A 75 1.56 5.35 -2.31
N GLU A 76 2.81 5.47 -1.88
CA GLU A 76 3.96 5.32 -2.78
C GLU A 76 3.96 3.96 -3.49
N GLY A 77 3.73 2.88 -2.73
CA GLY A 77 3.61 1.54 -3.30
C GLY A 77 2.38 1.40 -4.22
N TYR A 78 1.22 1.91 -3.83
CA TYR A 78 0.01 1.91 -4.66
C TYR A 78 0.24 2.57 -6.03
N PHE A 79 0.79 3.78 -6.06
CA PHE A 79 1.07 4.47 -7.32
C PHE A 79 2.18 3.80 -8.14
N ASP A 80 3.19 3.22 -7.48
CA ASP A 80 4.22 2.46 -8.17
C ASP A 80 3.69 1.14 -8.74
N ASN A 81 2.72 0.50 -8.08
CA ASN A 81 2.05 -0.71 -8.51
C ASN A 81 1.08 -0.49 -9.69
N LEU A 82 0.88 0.75 -10.12
CA LEU A 82 0.01 1.13 -11.22
C LEU A 82 0.81 1.63 -12.44
N GLY A 83 0.12 1.68 -13.59
CA GLY A 83 0.69 2.10 -14.87
C GLY A 83 1.19 0.95 -15.75
N GLY A 84 0.98 -0.29 -15.32
CA GLY A 84 1.23 -1.48 -16.13
C GLY A 84 0.04 -1.88 -17.01
N GLY A 85 0.22 -2.95 -17.78
CA GLY A 85 -0.82 -3.51 -18.65
C GLY A 85 -1.84 -4.40 -17.94
N GLY A 86 -1.72 -4.58 -16.62
CA GLY A 86 -2.53 -5.53 -15.86
C GLY A 86 -2.34 -6.97 -16.34
N GLY A 87 -3.45 -7.71 -16.42
CA GLY A 87 -3.44 -9.10 -16.87
C GLY A 87 -3.00 -10.08 -15.79
N GLU A 88 -2.51 -11.25 -16.21
CA GLU A 88 -1.94 -12.25 -15.31
C GLU A 88 -0.50 -11.88 -14.90
N PRO A 89 -0.10 -12.17 -13.65
CA PRO A 89 1.29 -12.03 -13.25
C PRO A 89 2.19 -12.88 -14.12
N THR A 90 3.40 -12.37 -14.39
CA THR A 90 4.46 -13.09 -15.10
C THR A 90 5.75 -13.03 -14.27
N GLY A 91 6.71 -13.91 -14.54
CA GLY A 91 7.98 -13.95 -13.81
C GLY A 91 7.88 -14.61 -12.43
N GLU A 92 8.82 -14.26 -11.54
CA GLU A 92 8.96 -14.88 -10.20
C GLU A 92 7.69 -14.75 -9.36
N ILE A 93 7.01 -13.61 -9.43
CA ILE A 93 5.75 -13.41 -8.69
C ILE A 93 4.67 -14.41 -9.10
N ALA A 94 4.60 -14.79 -10.37
CA ALA A 94 3.59 -15.73 -10.86
C ALA A 94 3.80 -17.13 -10.26
N GLU A 95 5.05 -17.56 -10.17
CA GLU A 95 5.41 -18.86 -9.58
C GLU A 95 5.21 -18.86 -8.07
N MET A 96 5.60 -17.79 -7.39
CA MET A 96 5.34 -17.64 -5.95
C MET A 96 3.84 -17.64 -5.63
N ILE A 97 3.02 -16.95 -6.43
CA ILE A 97 1.55 -16.96 -6.27
C ILE A 97 0.98 -18.37 -6.44
N LYS A 98 1.42 -19.11 -7.47
CA LYS A 98 0.97 -20.50 -7.68
C LYS A 98 1.37 -21.41 -6.51
N GLN A 99 2.55 -21.21 -5.94
CA GLN A 99 3.03 -21.99 -4.79
C GLN A 99 2.20 -21.74 -3.54
N ASP A 100 1.92 -20.47 -3.20
CA ASP A 100 1.28 -20.12 -1.91
C ASP A 100 -0.24 -20.15 -1.95
N PHE A 101 -0.83 -19.83 -3.10
CA PHE A 101 -2.29 -19.76 -3.26
C PHE A 101 -2.86 -20.90 -4.13
N GLY A 102 -2.00 -21.81 -4.62
CA GLY A 102 -2.36 -22.93 -5.49
C GLY A 102 -2.61 -22.55 -6.95
N SER A 103 -3.13 -21.34 -7.22
CA SER A 103 -3.26 -20.81 -8.58
C SER A 103 -3.40 -19.29 -8.60
N ILE A 104 -3.06 -18.68 -9.74
CA ILE A 104 -3.29 -17.25 -10.00
C ILE A 104 -4.78 -16.92 -9.91
N ALA A 105 -5.66 -17.79 -10.42
CA ALA A 105 -7.11 -17.58 -10.37
C ALA A 105 -7.61 -17.52 -8.93
N ARG A 106 -7.20 -18.48 -8.08
CA ARG A 106 -7.56 -18.52 -6.66
C ARG A 106 -7.07 -17.27 -5.92
N TRP A 107 -5.82 -16.87 -6.11
CA TRP A 107 -5.28 -15.64 -5.53
C TRP A 107 -6.07 -14.41 -5.98
N ARG A 108 -6.39 -14.30 -7.27
CA ARG A 108 -7.12 -13.16 -7.84
C ARG A 108 -8.53 -13.04 -7.25
N GLU A 109 -9.22 -14.16 -7.06
CA GLU A 109 -10.53 -14.19 -6.40
C GLU A 109 -10.44 -13.74 -4.95
N GLU A 110 -9.46 -14.26 -4.20
CA GLU A 110 -9.24 -13.89 -2.81
C GLU A 110 -8.88 -12.41 -2.65
N PHE A 111 -7.91 -11.90 -3.42
CA PHE A 111 -7.46 -10.50 -3.36
C PHE A 111 -8.61 -9.53 -3.65
N LYS A 112 -9.45 -9.84 -4.65
CA LYS A 112 -10.63 -9.02 -4.97
C LYS A 112 -11.71 -9.11 -3.89
N ALA A 113 -11.94 -10.30 -3.33
CA ALA A 113 -12.88 -10.47 -2.23
C ALA A 113 -12.45 -9.66 -0.99
N LEU A 114 -11.16 -9.69 -0.65
CA LEU A 114 -10.59 -8.86 0.40
C LEU A 114 -10.77 -7.37 0.11
N GLY A 115 -10.67 -6.94 -1.16
CA GLY A 115 -10.93 -5.55 -1.53
C GLY A 115 -12.36 -5.08 -1.25
N ILE A 116 -13.33 -6.01 -1.23
CA ILE A 116 -14.70 -5.72 -0.80
C ILE A 116 -14.80 -5.67 0.72
N CYS A 117 -14.11 -6.57 1.43
CA CYS A 117 -14.13 -6.69 2.89
C CYS A 117 -13.39 -5.55 3.61
N ALA A 118 -12.30 -5.06 3.03
CA ALA A 118 -11.42 -4.07 3.64
C ALA A 118 -12.07 -2.68 3.71
N ARG A 119 -11.72 -1.91 4.74
CA ARG A 119 -12.07 -0.49 4.84
C ARG A 119 -10.98 0.44 4.34
N GLY A 120 -9.72 -0.01 4.34
CA GLY A 120 -8.58 0.79 3.94
C GLY A 120 -7.78 0.20 2.79
N TRP A 121 -7.19 -0.98 2.98
CA TRP A 121 -6.21 -1.55 2.06
C TRP A 121 -6.28 -3.06 1.97
N VAL A 122 -5.81 -3.58 0.83
CA VAL A 122 -5.38 -4.97 0.69
C VAL A 122 -3.94 -4.98 0.18
N VAL A 123 -3.07 -5.73 0.84
CA VAL A 123 -1.64 -5.80 0.51
C VAL A 123 -1.26 -7.25 0.26
N LEU A 124 -0.82 -7.58 -0.94
CA LEU A 124 -0.04 -8.80 -1.16
C LEU A 124 1.36 -8.53 -0.62
N ALA A 125 1.75 -9.28 0.40
CA ALA A 125 3.03 -9.15 1.06
C ALA A 125 3.82 -10.45 1.02
N TYR A 126 5.12 -10.35 1.18
CA TYR A 126 6.00 -11.47 1.50
C TYR A 126 6.32 -11.46 2.99
N ASP A 127 6.01 -12.55 3.68
CA ASP A 127 6.36 -12.80 5.07
C ASP A 127 7.77 -13.39 5.14
N TRP A 128 8.69 -12.69 5.80
CA TRP A 128 10.08 -13.12 5.89
C TRP A 128 10.30 -14.24 6.91
N ASP A 129 9.41 -14.42 7.89
CA ASP A 129 9.53 -15.50 8.87
C ASP A 129 8.97 -16.81 8.31
N GLU A 130 7.78 -16.74 7.71
CA GLU A 130 7.09 -17.90 7.13
C GLU A 130 7.55 -18.22 5.70
N LYS A 131 8.27 -17.28 5.06
CA LYS A 131 8.80 -17.39 3.69
C LYS A 131 7.73 -17.61 2.61
N ILE A 132 6.51 -17.12 2.86
CA ILE A 132 5.36 -17.23 1.96
C ILE A 132 4.85 -15.86 1.52
N LEU A 133 4.10 -15.83 0.43
CA LEU A 133 3.19 -14.74 0.13
C LEU A 133 1.91 -14.84 0.95
N CYS A 134 1.42 -13.71 1.44
CA CYS A 134 0.14 -13.61 2.11
C CYS A 134 -0.60 -12.33 1.69
N ASN A 135 -1.93 -12.37 1.76
CA ASN A 135 -2.76 -11.16 1.61
C ASN A 135 -3.07 -10.60 2.99
N ILE A 136 -2.73 -9.34 3.23
CA ILE A 136 -2.98 -8.62 4.47
C ILE A 136 -4.09 -7.61 4.23
N LEU A 137 -5.16 -7.69 5.02
CA LEU A 137 -6.23 -6.70 5.07
C LEU A 137 -5.90 -5.64 6.12
N CYS A 138 -6.00 -4.36 5.75
CA CYS A 138 -5.82 -3.24 6.68
C CYS A 138 -7.05 -2.35 6.66
N ASP A 139 -7.64 -2.07 7.82
CA ASP A 139 -8.80 -1.17 7.91
C ASP A 139 -8.40 0.30 8.04
N ALA A 140 -7.14 0.57 8.37
CA ALA A 140 -6.54 1.91 8.31
C ALA A 140 -5.06 1.84 7.97
N HIS A 141 -4.42 3.00 7.74
CA HIS A 141 -2.99 3.08 7.45
C HIS A 141 -2.11 2.40 8.51
N ASN A 142 -2.52 2.45 9.77
CA ASN A 142 -1.82 1.84 10.91
C ASN A 142 -2.66 0.76 11.65
N GLN A 143 -3.76 0.30 11.06
CA GLN A 143 -4.58 -0.80 11.61
C GLN A 143 -4.56 -1.98 10.65
N GLY A 144 -3.67 -2.92 10.95
CA GLY A 144 -3.26 -3.99 10.04
C GLY A 144 -1.76 -3.90 9.80
N GLY A 145 -1.27 -4.73 8.88
CA GLY A 145 0.16 -4.93 8.68
C GLY A 145 0.71 -5.95 9.68
N VAL A 146 1.52 -6.86 9.16
CA VAL A 146 2.23 -7.87 9.95
C VAL A 146 3.69 -7.45 9.99
N TRP A 147 4.30 -7.50 11.17
CA TRP A 147 5.72 -7.19 11.29
C TRP A 147 6.55 -8.19 10.51
N ASN A 148 7.69 -7.73 10.01
CA ASN A 148 8.56 -8.53 9.16
C ASN A 148 7.87 -9.06 7.89
N CYS A 149 6.91 -8.28 7.36
CA CYS A 149 6.38 -8.47 6.01
C CYS A 149 6.78 -7.32 5.08
N SER A 150 7.11 -7.64 3.84
CA SER A 150 7.35 -6.65 2.77
C SER A 150 6.14 -6.56 1.84
N ALA A 151 5.56 -5.37 1.71
CA ALA A 151 4.48 -5.11 0.75
C ALA A 151 5.00 -5.19 -0.70
N LEU A 152 4.29 -5.93 -1.55
CA LEU A 152 4.64 -6.15 -2.95
C LEU A 152 3.62 -5.53 -3.91
N LEU A 153 2.33 -5.69 -3.61
CA LEU A 153 1.22 -5.13 -4.37
C LEU A 153 0.17 -4.57 -3.41
N ILE A 154 -0.20 -3.30 -3.58
CA ILE A 154 -1.06 -2.55 -2.65
C ILE A 154 -2.29 -2.05 -3.40
N LEU A 155 -3.48 -2.36 -2.88
CA LEU A 155 -4.77 -1.85 -3.33
C LEU A 155 -5.35 -0.92 -2.25
N ASP A 156 -5.57 0.36 -2.60
CA ASP A 156 -6.29 1.32 -1.76
C ASP A 156 -7.81 1.17 -1.97
N VAL A 157 -8.59 0.97 -0.91
CA VAL A 157 -10.06 0.92 -0.97
C VAL A 157 -10.73 1.95 -0.07
N TYR A 158 -9.98 2.93 0.43
CA TYR A 158 -10.60 4.16 0.93
C TYR A 158 -11.43 4.79 -0.19
N GLU A 159 -12.56 5.39 0.16
CA GLU A 159 -13.45 6.01 -0.83
C GLU A 159 -12.74 7.07 -1.66
N HIS A 160 -11.80 7.80 -1.07
CA HIS A 160 -11.01 8.81 -1.80
C HIS A 160 -10.23 8.24 -3.00
N ALA A 161 -9.97 6.94 -3.05
CA ALA A 161 -9.19 6.32 -4.12
C ALA A 161 -10.00 6.14 -5.41
N TYR A 162 -11.34 6.19 -5.32
CA TYR A 162 -12.21 5.84 -6.43
C TYR A 162 -13.51 6.63 -6.56
N PHE A 163 -13.93 7.37 -5.53
CA PHE A 163 -15.29 7.93 -5.48
C PHE A 163 -15.55 8.95 -6.61
N LEU A 164 -14.54 9.68 -7.08
CA LEU A 164 -14.73 10.66 -8.14
C LEU A 164 -15.07 10.00 -9.49
N ASP A 165 -14.55 8.80 -9.74
CA ASP A 165 -14.78 8.06 -10.99
C ASP A 165 -15.89 7.02 -10.88
N TYR A 166 -16.09 6.46 -9.69
CA TYR A 166 -16.95 5.29 -9.47
C TYR A 166 -18.10 5.51 -8.49
N ALA A 167 -18.15 6.63 -7.77
CA ALA A 167 -19.04 6.85 -6.64
C ALA A 167 -19.01 5.63 -5.69
N THR A 168 -20.14 4.96 -5.47
CA THR A 168 -20.24 3.76 -4.62
C THR A 168 -19.78 2.46 -5.31
N GLY A 169 -19.36 2.53 -6.58
CA GLY A 169 -19.00 1.41 -7.45
C GLY A 169 -17.66 0.74 -7.14
N ARG A 170 -17.36 0.41 -5.88
CA ARG A 170 -16.09 -0.18 -5.44
C ARG A 170 -15.68 -1.42 -6.25
N LYS A 171 -16.63 -2.32 -6.56
CA LYS A 171 -16.33 -3.53 -7.34
C LYS A 171 -15.79 -3.19 -8.74
N ALA A 172 -16.33 -2.16 -9.38
CA ALA A 172 -15.84 -1.72 -10.69
C ALA A 172 -14.44 -1.10 -10.58
N TYR A 173 -14.19 -0.30 -9.54
CA TYR A 173 -12.86 0.22 -9.25
C TYR A 173 -11.82 -0.89 -9.03
N ILE A 174 -12.15 -1.93 -8.26
CA ILE A 174 -11.22 -3.06 -8.04
C ILE A 174 -10.88 -3.73 -9.38
N GLU A 175 -11.86 -3.98 -10.25
CA GLU A 175 -11.58 -4.55 -11.57
C GLU A 175 -10.72 -3.61 -12.44
N THR A 176 -10.88 -2.30 -12.30
CA THR A 176 -10.01 -1.29 -12.94
C THR A 176 -8.58 -1.34 -12.39
N PHE A 177 -8.42 -1.41 -11.07
CA PHE A 177 -7.10 -1.59 -10.45
C PHE A 177 -6.40 -2.83 -11.03
N MET A 178 -7.11 -3.96 -11.09
CA MET A 178 -6.56 -5.22 -11.62
C MET A 178 -6.15 -5.15 -13.10
N LYS A 179 -6.68 -4.21 -13.87
CA LYS A 179 -6.32 -3.95 -15.28
C LYS A 179 -5.13 -3.01 -15.45
N ASN A 180 -4.74 -2.28 -14.40
CA ASN A 180 -3.64 -1.31 -14.43
C ASN A 180 -2.42 -1.75 -13.60
N MET A 181 -2.44 -2.96 -13.04
CA MET A 181 -1.32 -3.48 -12.23
C MET A 181 -0.02 -3.54 -13.04
N ASP A 182 1.06 -3.11 -12.39
CA ASP A 182 2.42 -3.17 -12.89
C ASP A 182 3.16 -4.37 -12.30
N TRP A 183 2.99 -5.53 -12.95
CA TRP A 183 3.70 -6.75 -12.57
C TRP A 183 5.22 -6.66 -12.74
N ALA A 184 5.72 -5.77 -13.62
CA ALA A 184 7.16 -5.58 -13.78
C ALA A 184 7.74 -4.92 -12.52
N PHE A 185 7.06 -3.90 -12.01
CA PHE A 185 7.44 -3.28 -10.73
C PHE A 185 7.44 -4.28 -9.56
N VAL A 186 6.42 -5.14 -9.46
CA VAL A 186 6.36 -6.19 -8.41
C VAL A 186 7.55 -7.15 -8.52
N ASN A 187 7.89 -7.61 -9.73
CA ASN A 187 9.06 -8.47 -9.93
C ASN A 187 10.38 -7.75 -9.62
N ASP A 188 10.48 -6.46 -9.92
CA ASP A 188 11.66 -5.67 -9.58
C ASP A 188 11.83 -5.52 -8.08
N LEU A 189 10.74 -5.37 -7.31
CA LEU A 189 10.77 -5.41 -5.85
C LEU A 189 11.29 -6.75 -5.33
N ILE A 190 10.80 -7.87 -5.87
CA ILE A 190 11.25 -9.22 -5.53
C ILE A 190 12.76 -9.37 -5.74
N LYS A 191 13.27 -8.93 -6.89
CA LYS A 191 14.71 -8.96 -7.21
C LYS A 191 15.52 -8.06 -6.29
N LYS A 192 15.10 -6.80 -6.11
CA LYS A 192 15.80 -5.82 -5.27
C LYS A 192 15.92 -6.28 -3.82
N MET A 193 14.87 -6.91 -3.29
CA MET A 193 14.85 -7.42 -1.94
C MET A 193 15.49 -8.81 -1.81
N ARG A 194 15.85 -9.47 -2.92
CA ARG A 194 16.40 -10.83 -2.93
C ARG A 194 15.47 -11.87 -2.28
N ILE A 195 14.16 -11.70 -2.51
CA ILE A 195 13.12 -12.53 -1.90
C ILE A 195 13.25 -13.98 -2.37
N VAL A 196 13.57 -14.22 -3.64
CA VAL A 196 13.71 -15.58 -4.18
C VAL A 196 14.89 -16.32 -3.55
N GLU A 197 16.03 -15.63 -3.36
CA GLU A 197 17.18 -16.21 -2.68
C GLU A 197 16.87 -16.51 -1.21
N HIS A 198 16.24 -15.56 -0.51
CA HIS A 198 15.84 -15.74 0.87
C HIS A 198 14.88 -16.91 1.06
N ARG A 199 13.87 -17.03 0.19
CA ARG A 199 12.86 -18.10 0.24
C ARG A 199 13.46 -19.50 0.07
N LYS A 200 14.60 -19.62 -0.62
CA LYS A 200 15.30 -20.90 -0.86
C LYS A 200 16.30 -21.27 0.24
N SER A 201 16.74 -20.29 1.05
CA SER A 201 17.55 -20.54 2.24
C SER A 201 16.72 -21.14 3.36
#